data_AF-A0A1H1RK89-F1
#
_entry.id   AF-A0A1H1RK89-F1
#
_cell.length_a   1.000
_cell.length_b   1.000
_cell.length_c   1.000
_cell.angle_alpha   90.00
_cell.angle_beta   90.00
_cell.angle_gamma   90.00
#
_symmetry.space_group_name_H-M   'P 1'
#
loop_
_entity.id
_entity.type
_entity.pdbx_description
1 polymer ?
#
loop_
_entity_poly.entity_id
_entity_poly.type
_entity_poly.pdbx_seq_one_letter_code
_entity_poly.pdbx_strand_id
1 'polypeptide(L)'
;MAPPSGDDLWYGPEVQWPRHQYQPVRDAVEVARSAGWHLRQTRGHGYGRAFCRRADRGSAVCKVIINTTPERPENHGKDFRRAVRDCPHHFADQSSDLNHAHRLLDGADKLLNAAEGLIEGEARRHDSQKAWLRAQELLTEAEVNAAEVERVMDLAQQFDEEARRLTHGSWIAGMEVSGADGTATTYTAGAEERVTEASGVAARIPNQEDPKLVALKGRVVTVKGRITQVKLHLSQT
;
A
#
# COMPACT_ATOMS: atom_id res chain seq x y z
N MET A 1 26.73 -39.22 5.94
CA MET A 1 25.31 -39.57 5.66
C MET A 1 24.94 -40.75 6.56
N ALA A 2 24.04 -40.53 7.53
CA ALA A 2 23.52 -41.61 8.36
C ALA A 2 22.52 -42.47 7.55
N PRO A 3 22.49 -43.80 7.73
CA PRO A 3 21.55 -44.66 7.01
C PRO A 3 20.11 -44.43 7.50
N PRO A 4 19.10 -44.53 6.61
CA PRO A 4 17.70 -44.31 6.96
C PRO A 4 17.19 -45.36 7.95
N SER A 5 16.55 -44.89 9.02
CA SER A 5 15.90 -45.71 10.05
C SER A 5 14.50 -46.15 9.61
N GLY A 6 14.42 -47.34 9.02
CA GLY A 6 13.20 -48.08 8.70
C GLY A 6 13.59 -49.52 8.35
N ASP A 7 12.71 -50.49 8.59
CA ASP A 7 13.04 -51.93 8.68
C ASP A 7 13.55 -52.65 7.41
N ASP A 8 13.95 -51.93 6.37
CA ASP A 8 14.62 -52.45 5.18
C ASP A 8 15.72 -51.50 4.72
N LEU A 9 16.98 -51.93 4.80
CA LEU A 9 18.11 -51.15 4.29
C LEU A 9 18.15 -51.26 2.76
N TRP A 10 17.80 -50.16 2.10
CA TRP A 10 17.90 -50.03 0.65
C TRP A 10 19.20 -49.34 0.24
N TYR A 11 19.87 -49.91 -0.75
CA TYR A 11 21.06 -49.36 -1.38
C TYR A 11 20.77 -49.15 -2.87
N GLY A 12 20.81 -47.90 -3.31
CA GLY A 12 20.77 -47.55 -4.73
C GLY A 12 22.09 -47.86 -5.45
N PRO A 13 22.15 -47.74 -6.78
CA PRO A 13 23.38 -47.93 -7.55
C PRO A 13 24.49 -46.91 -7.23
N GLU A 14 24.12 -45.72 -6.77
CA GLU A 14 25.00 -44.60 -6.44
C GLU A 14 25.79 -44.79 -5.14
N VAL A 15 25.35 -45.69 -4.26
CA VAL A 15 26.04 -45.98 -2.99
C VAL A 15 26.77 -47.31 -3.05
N GLN A 16 27.89 -47.42 -2.33
CA GLN A 16 28.60 -48.69 -2.19
C GLN A 16 27.72 -49.69 -1.42
N TRP A 17 27.45 -50.85 -2.01
CA TRP A 17 26.74 -51.92 -1.32
C TRP A 17 27.66 -52.59 -0.29
N PRO A 18 27.10 -53.19 0.77
CA PRO A 18 27.85 -54.06 1.68
C PRO A 18 28.67 -55.10 0.90
N ARG A 19 29.74 -55.62 1.51
CA ARG A 19 30.56 -56.66 0.86
C ARG A 19 30.01 -58.05 1.16
N HIS A 20 29.84 -58.86 0.12
CA HIS A 20 29.57 -60.28 0.27
C HIS A 20 30.85 -61.05 0.68
N GLN A 21 30.71 -62.13 1.44
CA GLN A 21 31.88 -62.91 1.90
C GLN A 21 32.56 -63.71 0.76
N TYR A 22 31.79 -64.22 -0.20
CA TYR A 22 32.30 -64.97 -1.36
C TYR A 22 32.61 -64.08 -2.57
N GLN A 23 33.81 -64.21 -3.15
CA GLN A 23 34.28 -63.40 -4.28
C GLN A 23 33.37 -63.48 -5.52
N PRO A 24 32.92 -64.66 -6.01
CA PRO A 24 32.09 -64.72 -7.22
C PRO A 24 30.76 -63.95 -7.09
N VAL A 25 30.23 -63.87 -5.86
CA VAL A 25 29.01 -63.11 -5.56
C VAL A 25 29.31 -61.61 -5.40
N ARG A 26 30.49 -61.23 -4.87
CA ARG A 26 30.93 -59.83 -4.86
C ARG A 26 31.03 -59.26 -6.27
N ASP A 27 31.64 -60.01 -7.18
CA ASP A 27 31.77 -59.58 -8.58
C ASP A 27 30.40 -59.40 -9.23
N ALA A 28 29.45 -60.31 -8.94
CA ALA A 28 28.09 -60.20 -9.44
C ALA A 28 27.32 -58.99 -8.86
N VAL A 29 27.49 -58.72 -7.56
CA VAL A 29 26.94 -57.55 -6.88
C VAL A 29 27.46 -56.26 -7.53
N GLU A 30 28.76 -56.18 -7.80
CA GLU A 30 29.35 -55.00 -8.42
C GLU A 30 28.85 -54.79 -9.85
N VAL A 31 28.73 -55.86 -10.63
CA VAL A 31 28.11 -55.83 -11.96
C VAL A 31 26.66 -55.32 -11.86
N ALA A 32 25.86 -55.84 -10.94
CA ALA A 32 24.48 -55.38 -10.74
C ALA A 32 24.39 -53.89 -10.37
N ARG A 33 25.25 -53.43 -9.45
CA ARG A 33 25.33 -52.03 -9.04
C ARG A 33 25.68 -51.12 -10.22
N SER A 34 26.71 -51.47 -10.98
CA SER A 34 27.12 -50.72 -12.19
C SER A 34 26.03 -50.71 -13.27
N ALA A 35 25.17 -51.73 -13.27
CA ALA A 35 24.01 -51.88 -14.13
C ALA A 35 22.77 -51.12 -13.65
N GLY A 36 22.83 -50.34 -12.57
CA GLY A 36 21.70 -49.56 -12.07
C GLY A 36 20.73 -50.34 -11.17
N TRP A 37 21.07 -51.58 -10.78
CA TRP A 37 20.23 -52.35 -9.87
C TRP A 37 20.24 -51.73 -8.46
N HIS A 38 19.28 -52.14 -7.63
CA HIS A 38 19.12 -51.73 -6.24
C HIS A 38 19.17 -52.96 -5.32
N LEU A 39 19.78 -52.85 -4.15
CA LEU A 39 19.83 -53.91 -3.14
C LEU A 39 18.90 -53.55 -1.97
N ARG A 40 17.98 -54.45 -1.65
CA ARG A 40 17.28 -54.47 -0.36
C ARG A 40 17.95 -55.50 0.52
N GLN A 41 18.72 -55.04 1.50
CA GLN A 41 19.36 -55.92 2.46
C GLN A 41 18.31 -56.41 3.46
N THR A 42 18.28 -57.72 3.68
CA THR A 42 17.42 -58.35 4.68
C THR A 42 18.19 -58.55 5.97
N ARG A 43 17.54 -58.36 7.13
CA ARG A 43 18.10 -58.81 8.41
C ARG A 43 17.91 -60.33 8.52
N GLY A 44 18.97 -61.08 8.85
CA GLY A 44 18.91 -62.54 9.06
C GLY A 44 19.78 -63.37 8.11
N HIS A 45 19.34 -64.58 7.77
CA HIS A 45 20.13 -65.58 7.01
C HIS A 45 20.29 -65.29 5.50
N GLY A 46 19.60 -64.27 4.97
CA GLY A 46 19.73 -63.83 3.57
C GLY A 46 20.58 -62.56 3.48
N TYR A 47 21.47 -62.50 2.49
CA TYR A 47 22.26 -61.29 2.24
C TYR A 47 21.36 -60.15 1.75
N GLY A 48 20.38 -60.47 0.91
CA GLY A 48 19.37 -59.51 0.47
C GLY A 48 18.71 -59.91 -0.83
N ARG A 49 18.04 -58.94 -1.45
CA ARG A 49 17.43 -59.09 -2.78
C ARG A 49 17.85 -57.93 -3.66
N ALA A 50 18.35 -58.24 -4.85
CA ALA A 50 18.64 -57.25 -5.86
C ALA A 50 17.44 -57.09 -6.79
N PHE A 51 17.13 -55.85 -7.17
CA PHE A 51 16.04 -55.48 -8.07
C PHE A 51 16.59 -54.63 -9.21
N CYS A 52 16.09 -54.85 -10.44
CA CYS A 52 16.52 -54.05 -11.59
C CYS A 52 16.10 -52.57 -11.51
N ARG A 53 15.07 -52.26 -10.71
CA ARG A 53 14.61 -50.92 -10.37
C ARG A 53 14.04 -50.91 -8.96
N ARG A 54 13.86 -49.73 -8.38
CA ARG A 54 13.22 -49.61 -7.06
C ARG A 54 11.77 -50.11 -7.17
N ALA A 55 11.45 -51.16 -6.43
CA ALA A 55 10.10 -51.73 -6.45
C ALA A 55 9.13 -50.80 -5.69
N ASP A 56 8.47 -49.91 -6.43
CA ASP A 56 7.28 -49.20 -5.99
C ASP A 56 6.03 -50.06 -6.24
N ARG A 57 4.89 -49.66 -5.66
CA ARG A 57 3.67 -50.48 -5.70
C ARG A 57 3.14 -50.55 -7.14
N GLY A 58 3.31 -51.70 -7.79
CA GLY A 58 2.58 -52.06 -9.02
C GLY A 58 3.44 -52.25 -10.27
N SER A 59 4.74 -51.97 -10.22
CA SER A 59 5.62 -52.10 -11.38
C SER A 59 6.22 -53.53 -11.46
N ALA A 60 6.24 -54.13 -12.66
CA ALA A 60 6.88 -55.44 -12.87
C ALA A 60 8.40 -55.29 -12.70
N VAL A 61 9.02 -56.04 -11.80
CA VAL A 61 10.47 -55.93 -11.52
C VAL A 61 11.16 -57.28 -11.61
N CYS A 62 12.32 -57.32 -12.25
CA CYS A 62 13.23 -58.46 -12.12
C CYS A 62 13.84 -58.43 -10.72
N LYS A 63 13.83 -59.58 -10.05
CA LYS A 63 14.41 -59.74 -8.71
C LYS A 63 15.32 -60.96 -8.64
N VAL A 64 16.42 -60.84 -7.93
CA VAL A 64 17.34 -61.93 -7.64
C VAL A 64 17.55 -62.00 -6.13
N ILE A 65 17.38 -63.18 -5.55
CA ILE A 65 17.68 -63.43 -4.13
C ILE A 65 19.18 -63.69 -4.00
N ILE A 66 19.84 -63.02 -3.07
CA ILE A 66 21.24 -63.22 -2.77
C ILE A 66 21.34 -63.90 -1.40
N ASN A 67 21.90 -65.10 -1.38
CA ASN A 67 22.08 -65.89 -0.17
C ASN A 67 23.43 -65.57 0.48
N THR A 68 23.48 -65.45 1.81
CA THR A 68 24.75 -65.24 2.54
C THR A 68 25.70 -66.42 2.35
N THR A 69 25.16 -67.64 2.37
CA THR A 69 25.89 -68.91 2.25
C THR A 69 25.33 -69.77 1.11
N PRO A 70 25.59 -69.43 -0.16
CA PRO A 70 25.17 -70.27 -1.28
C PRO A 70 26.00 -71.57 -1.31
N GLU A 71 25.36 -72.70 -1.59
CA GLU A 71 26.02 -74.01 -1.67
C GLU A 71 27.12 -74.06 -2.74
N ARG A 72 26.91 -73.34 -3.85
CA ARG A 72 27.87 -73.21 -4.98
C ARG A 72 28.04 -71.73 -5.35
N PRO A 73 28.94 -70.99 -4.67
CA PRO A 73 29.09 -69.55 -4.85
C PRO A 73 29.38 -69.12 -6.30
N GLU A 74 30.15 -69.91 -7.05
CA GLU A 74 30.53 -69.66 -8.44
C GLU A 74 29.30 -69.66 -9.36
N ASN A 75 28.45 -70.68 -9.23
CA ASN A 75 27.23 -70.80 -10.01
C ASN A 75 26.24 -69.70 -9.63
N HIS A 76 26.09 -69.42 -8.34
CA HIS A 76 25.21 -68.34 -7.87
C HIS A 76 25.62 -66.98 -8.44
N GLY A 77 26.92 -66.66 -8.42
CA GLY A 77 27.45 -65.43 -9.02
C GLY A 77 27.29 -65.38 -10.53
N LYS A 78 27.42 -66.52 -11.24
CA LYS A 78 27.19 -66.61 -12.69
C LYS A 78 25.72 -66.39 -13.05
N ASP A 79 24.80 -67.02 -12.33
CA ASP A 79 23.36 -66.89 -12.54
C ASP A 79 22.88 -65.47 -12.24
N PHE A 80 23.41 -64.85 -11.18
CA PHE A 80 23.10 -63.46 -10.88
C PHE A 80 23.59 -62.51 -11.99
N ARG A 81 24.85 -62.63 -12.44
CA ARG A 81 25.35 -61.82 -13.58
C ARG A 81 24.52 -62.05 -14.84
N ARG A 82 24.10 -63.28 -15.10
CA ARG A 82 23.21 -63.60 -16.22
C ARG A 82 21.87 -62.88 -16.09
N ALA A 83 21.24 -62.92 -14.91
CA ALA A 83 19.96 -62.25 -14.66
C ALA A 83 20.06 -60.72 -14.82
N VAL A 84 21.19 -60.12 -14.44
CA VAL A 84 21.48 -58.70 -14.68
C VAL A 84 21.55 -58.41 -16.17
N ARG A 85 22.39 -59.16 -16.90
CA ARG A 85 22.60 -58.97 -18.34
C ARG A 85 21.34 -59.19 -19.17
N ASP A 86 20.57 -60.24 -18.84
CA ASP A 86 19.38 -60.64 -19.59
C ASP A 86 18.13 -59.80 -19.18
N CYS A 87 18.30 -58.76 -18.35
CA CYS A 87 17.20 -57.94 -17.86
C CYS A 87 16.66 -56.98 -18.93
N PRO A 88 15.36 -57.03 -19.28
CA PRO A 88 14.79 -56.17 -20.32
C PRO A 88 14.63 -54.70 -19.89
N HIS A 89 14.82 -54.39 -18.61
CA HIS A 89 14.62 -53.05 -18.06
C HIS A 89 15.85 -52.14 -18.18
N HIS A 90 16.93 -52.60 -18.82
CA HIS A 90 18.20 -51.87 -18.90
C HIS A 90 18.16 -50.57 -19.73
N PHE A 91 17.21 -50.42 -20.66
CA PHE A 91 17.18 -49.31 -21.63
C PHE A 91 15.87 -48.54 -21.71
N ALA A 92 14.74 -49.13 -21.33
CA ALA A 92 13.43 -48.48 -21.47
C ALA A 92 13.10 -47.51 -20.32
N ASP A 93 13.77 -47.61 -19.17
CA ASP A 93 13.38 -46.92 -17.93
C ASP A 93 14.13 -45.59 -17.69
N GLN A 94 15.39 -45.45 -18.15
CA GLN A 94 16.15 -44.21 -17.91
C GLN A 94 15.48 -42.97 -18.53
N SER A 95 14.89 -43.10 -19.72
CA SER A 95 14.13 -42.01 -20.33
C SER A 95 12.83 -41.72 -19.58
N SER A 96 12.17 -42.74 -19.03
CA SER A 96 10.94 -42.59 -18.24
C SER A 96 11.23 -41.88 -16.91
N ASP A 97 12.29 -42.28 -16.22
CA ASP A 97 12.76 -41.68 -14.97
C ASP A 97 13.22 -40.24 -15.17
N LEU A 98 13.98 -39.95 -16.24
CA LEU A 98 14.37 -38.59 -16.59
C LEU A 98 13.13 -37.72 -16.90
N ASN A 99 12.18 -38.23 -17.67
CA ASN A 99 10.93 -37.51 -17.95
C ASN A 99 10.09 -37.28 -16.69
N HIS A 100 10.10 -38.23 -15.75
CA HIS A 100 9.44 -38.06 -14.46
C HIS A 100 10.14 -36.99 -13.61
N ALA A 101 11.47 -37.02 -13.53
CA ALA A 101 12.26 -36.00 -12.86
C ALA A 101 12.04 -34.60 -13.45
N HIS A 102 12.01 -34.47 -14.78
CA HIS A 102 11.67 -33.21 -15.46
C HIS A 102 10.29 -32.70 -15.06
N ARG A 103 9.26 -33.55 -15.07
CA ARG A 103 7.91 -33.16 -14.63
C ARG A 103 7.86 -32.72 -13.16
N LEU A 104 8.64 -33.36 -12.28
CA LEU A 104 8.73 -32.96 -10.87
C LEU A 104 9.39 -31.58 -10.75
N LEU A 105 10.45 -31.31 -11.50
CA LEU A 105 11.12 -30.01 -11.52
C LEU A 105 10.21 -28.91 -12.09
N ASP A 106 9.50 -29.17 -13.19
CA ASP A 106 8.52 -28.23 -13.76
C ASP A 106 7.39 -27.92 -12.76
N GLY A 107 6.96 -28.93 -11.99
CA GLY A 107 5.98 -28.76 -10.93
C GLY A 107 6.50 -27.89 -9.78
N ALA A 108 7.75 -28.13 -9.36
CA ALA A 108 8.41 -27.34 -8.32
C ALA A 108 8.56 -25.87 -8.74
N ASP A 109 8.97 -25.60 -9.99
CA ASP A 109 9.13 -24.26 -10.52
C ASP A 109 7.79 -23.49 -10.55
N LYS A 110 6.70 -24.14 -10.98
CA LYS A 110 5.35 -23.55 -10.94
C LYS A 110 4.91 -23.20 -9.51
N LEU A 111 5.24 -24.04 -8.53
CA LEU A 111 4.90 -23.79 -7.12
C LEU A 111 5.70 -22.60 -6.56
N LEU A 112 6.99 -22.49 -6.90
CA LEU A 112 7.82 -21.36 -6.49
C LEU A 112 7.31 -20.05 -7.08
N ASN A 113 7.03 -20.02 -8.40
CA ASN A 113 6.45 -18.85 -9.06
C ASN A 113 5.10 -18.43 -8.43
N ALA A 114 4.25 -19.39 -8.06
CA ALA A 114 2.99 -19.10 -7.37
C ALA A 114 3.21 -18.51 -5.97
N ALA A 115 4.20 -19.03 -5.22
CA ALA A 115 4.56 -18.51 -3.90
C ALA A 115 5.10 -17.07 -3.98
N GLU A 116 5.97 -16.78 -4.94
CA GLU A 116 6.47 -15.43 -5.20
C GLU A 116 5.32 -14.46 -5.52
N GLY A 117 4.39 -14.86 -6.39
CA GLY A 117 3.20 -14.07 -6.72
C GLY A 117 2.30 -13.77 -5.51
N LEU A 118 2.16 -14.72 -4.58
CA LEU A 118 1.41 -14.52 -3.33
C LEU A 118 2.10 -13.53 -2.39
N ILE A 119 3.43 -13.61 -2.25
CA ILE A 119 4.23 -12.68 -1.43
C ILE A 119 4.11 -11.26 -1.98
N GLU A 120 4.30 -11.08 -3.30
CA GLU A 120 4.12 -9.77 -3.93
C GLU A 120 2.69 -9.26 -3.80
N GLY A 121 1.70 -10.14 -3.94
CA GLY A 121 0.28 -9.81 -3.76
C GLY A 121 -0.06 -9.36 -2.34
N GLU A 122 0.59 -9.93 -1.32
CA GLU A 122 0.45 -9.51 0.07
C GLU A 122 1.11 -8.14 0.30
N ALA A 123 2.32 -7.91 -0.23
CA ALA A 123 2.97 -6.60 -0.18
C ALA A 123 2.09 -5.50 -0.83
N ARG A 124 1.55 -5.77 -2.04
CA ARG A 124 0.63 -4.85 -2.74
C ARG A 124 -0.65 -4.58 -1.95
N ARG A 125 -1.22 -5.58 -1.26
CA ARG A 125 -2.40 -5.40 -0.39
C ARG A 125 -2.09 -4.50 0.80
N HIS A 126 -0.94 -4.70 1.44
CA HIS A 126 -0.50 -3.87 2.55
C HIS A 126 -0.25 -2.41 2.13
N ASP A 127 0.37 -2.18 0.96
CA ASP A 127 0.56 -0.83 0.42
C ASP A 127 -0.77 -0.16 0.06
N SER A 128 -1.70 -0.92 -0.51
CA SER A 128 -3.07 -0.45 -0.79
C SER A 128 -3.82 -0.08 0.50
N GLN A 129 -3.66 -0.86 1.57
CA GLN A 129 -4.23 -0.55 2.88
C GLN A 129 -3.65 0.73 3.47
N LYS A 130 -2.33 0.95 3.36
CA LYS A 130 -1.69 2.22 3.77
C LYS A 130 -2.21 3.40 2.98
N ALA A 131 -2.33 3.26 1.65
CA ALA A 131 -2.87 4.31 0.79
C ALA A 131 -4.34 4.64 1.15
N TRP A 132 -5.14 3.62 1.46
CA TRP A 132 -6.53 3.81 1.90
C TRP A 132 -6.61 4.53 3.26
N LEU A 133 -5.80 4.13 4.24
CA LEU A 133 -5.73 4.84 5.54
C LEU A 133 -5.32 6.30 5.34
N ARG A 134 -4.32 6.58 4.50
CA ARG A 134 -3.92 7.95 4.18
C ARG A 134 -5.04 8.75 3.51
N ALA A 135 -5.81 8.12 2.62
CA ALA A 135 -6.97 8.75 2.00
C ALA A 135 -8.06 9.08 3.05
N GLN A 136 -8.28 8.21 4.03
CA GLN A 136 -9.20 8.50 5.14
C GLN A 136 -8.73 9.67 6.00
N GLU A 137 -7.45 9.71 6.37
CA GLU A 137 -6.87 10.85 7.10
C GLU A 137 -7.09 12.16 6.33
N LEU A 138 -6.80 12.18 5.03
CA LEU A 138 -7.01 13.35 4.17
C LEU A 138 -8.48 13.76 4.09
N LEU A 139 -9.41 12.80 4.05
CA LEU A 139 -10.85 13.10 4.08
C LEU A 139 -11.27 13.69 5.42
N THR A 140 -10.78 13.17 6.54
CA THR A 140 -11.03 13.74 7.88
C THR A 140 -10.42 15.14 8.01
N GLU A 141 -9.19 15.36 7.53
CA GLU A 141 -8.56 16.69 7.46
C GLU A 141 -9.39 17.66 6.60
N ALA A 142 -9.98 17.19 5.50
CA ALA A 142 -10.85 17.99 4.64
C ALA A 142 -12.22 18.29 5.30
N GLU A 143 -12.80 17.33 6.01
CA GLU A 143 -14.06 17.51 6.77
C GLU A 143 -13.89 18.54 7.90
N VAL A 144 -12.75 18.53 8.59
CA VAL A 144 -12.42 19.54 9.62
C VAL A 144 -12.33 20.95 9.04
N ASN A 145 -12.08 21.09 7.73
CA ASN A 145 -12.04 22.39 7.06
C ASN A 145 -13.40 22.88 6.52
N ALA A 146 -14.41 22.01 6.35
CA ALA A 146 -15.73 22.45 5.86
C ALA A 146 -16.52 23.25 6.91
N ALA A 147 -16.48 22.80 8.18
CA ALA A 147 -17.18 23.48 9.27
C ALA A 147 -16.50 24.78 9.74
N GLU A 148 -15.21 24.96 9.47
CA GLU A 148 -14.50 26.22 9.71
C GLU A 148 -14.81 27.24 8.61
N VAL A 149 -14.85 26.79 7.35
CA VAL A 149 -15.24 27.63 6.21
C VAL A 149 -16.67 28.14 6.37
N GLU A 150 -17.62 27.28 6.77
CA GLU A 150 -19.01 27.69 7.02
C GLU A 150 -19.10 28.74 8.14
N ARG A 151 -18.36 28.57 9.24
CA ARG A 151 -18.29 29.57 10.33
C ARG A 151 -17.70 30.91 9.89
N VAL A 152 -16.66 30.89 9.05
CA VAL A 152 -16.05 32.12 8.53
C VAL A 152 -16.99 32.84 7.57
N MET A 153 -17.72 32.10 6.72
CA MET A 153 -18.69 32.67 5.78
C MET A 153 -19.90 33.28 6.51
N ASP A 154 -20.42 32.62 7.54
CA ASP A 154 -21.49 33.17 8.38
C ASP A 154 -21.07 34.47 9.08
N LEU A 155 -19.84 34.51 9.60
CA LEU A 155 -19.30 35.72 10.23
C LEU A 155 -19.13 36.85 9.21
N ALA A 156 -18.65 36.54 8.00
CA ALA A 156 -18.51 37.52 6.92
C ALA A 156 -19.87 38.09 6.49
N GLN A 157 -20.90 37.25 6.41
CA GLN A 157 -22.27 37.68 6.10
C GLN A 157 -22.83 38.60 7.19
N GLN A 158 -22.61 38.28 8.47
CA GLN A 158 -23.06 39.14 9.59
C GLN A 158 -22.40 40.52 9.54
N PHE A 159 -21.10 40.60 9.23
CA PHE A 159 -20.42 41.88 9.07
C PHE A 159 -20.95 42.69 7.88
N ASP A 160 -21.26 42.03 6.76
CA ASP A 160 -21.81 42.71 5.58
C ASP A 160 -23.25 43.22 5.82
N GLU A 161 -24.10 42.42 6.48
CA GLU A 161 -25.46 42.83 6.87
C GLU A 161 -25.42 44.07 7.79
N GLU A 162 -24.54 44.08 8.78
CA GLU A 162 -24.38 45.20 9.71
C GLU A 162 -23.84 46.45 9.00
N ALA A 163 -22.85 46.30 8.10
CA ALA A 163 -22.34 47.39 7.30
C ALA A 163 -23.42 48.01 6.39
N ARG A 164 -24.25 47.17 5.75
CA ARG A 164 -25.41 47.62 4.97
C ARG A 164 -26.44 48.35 5.82
N ARG A 165 -26.74 47.85 7.03
CA ARG A 165 -27.69 48.48 7.96
C ARG A 165 -27.22 49.89 8.36
N LEU A 166 -25.95 50.03 8.71
CA LEU A 166 -25.36 51.32 9.08
C LEU A 166 -25.33 52.30 7.90
N THR A 167 -25.00 51.79 6.71
CA THR A 167 -24.98 52.59 5.48
C THR A 167 -26.38 53.04 5.09
N HIS A 168 -27.37 52.15 5.15
CA HIS A 168 -28.77 52.44 4.82
C HIS A 168 -29.38 53.45 5.79
N GLY A 169 -29.14 53.32 7.10
CA GLY A 169 -29.60 54.30 8.09
C GLY A 169 -28.99 55.69 7.86
N SER A 170 -27.70 55.75 7.54
CA SER A 170 -27.01 57.00 7.20
C SER A 170 -27.52 57.61 5.89
N TRP A 171 -27.87 56.76 4.92
CA TRP A 171 -28.45 57.15 3.64
C TRP A 171 -29.84 57.75 3.79
N ILE A 172 -30.74 57.12 4.56
CA ILE A 172 -32.08 57.67 4.85
C ILE A 172 -31.96 59.05 5.50
N ALA A 173 -31.13 59.18 6.53
CA ALA A 173 -30.93 60.45 7.22
C ALA A 173 -30.38 61.56 6.29
N GLY A 174 -29.49 61.20 5.35
CA GLY A 174 -29.00 62.12 4.32
C GLY A 174 -30.08 62.56 3.33
N MET A 175 -30.92 61.62 2.89
CA MET A 175 -32.06 61.91 2.01
C MET A 175 -33.11 62.80 2.67
N GLU A 176 -33.47 62.56 3.92
CA GLU A 176 -34.45 63.39 4.66
C GLU A 176 -34.01 64.86 4.74
N VAL A 177 -32.71 65.11 4.88
CA VAL A 177 -32.16 66.47 5.06
C VAL A 177 -31.90 67.17 3.72
N SER A 178 -31.49 66.42 2.69
CA SER A 178 -31.09 66.99 1.39
C SER A 178 -32.21 66.95 0.34
N GLY A 179 -33.21 66.09 0.50
CA GLY A 179 -34.31 65.88 -0.44
C GLY A 179 -33.92 65.10 -1.70
N ALA A 180 -32.67 64.62 -1.78
CA ALA A 180 -32.14 63.89 -2.94
C ALA A 180 -31.19 62.79 -2.48
N ASP A 181 -31.05 61.79 -3.34
CA ASP A 181 -30.07 60.72 -3.15
C ASP A 181 -28.64 61.28 -3.27
N GLY A 182 -27.72 60.84 -2.40
CA GLY A 182 -26.41 61.47 -2.26
C GLY A 182 -25.35 60.61 -1.61
N THR A 183 -24.09 60.92 -1.91
CA THR A 183 -22.91 60.29 -1.29
C THR A 183 -22.47 61.09 -0.07
N ALA A 184 -21.57 60.52 0.75
CA ALA A 184 -20.93 61.25 1.85
C ALA A 184 -20.31 62.58 1.39
N THR A 185 -19.72 62.61 0.19
CA THR A 185 -19.18 63.81 -0.44
C THR A 185 -20.28 64.82 -0.75
N THR A 186 -21.39 64.37 -1.33
CA THR A 186 -22.55 65.21 -1.66
C THR A 186 -23.15 65.84 -0.40
N TYR A 187 -23.36 65.04 0.66
CA TYR A 187 -23.89 65.53 1.93
C TYR A 187 -22.95 66.50 2.63
N THR A 188 -21.64 66.24 2.57
CA THR A 188 -20.62 67.14 3.13
C THR A 188 -20.58 68.49 2.40
N ALA A 189 -20.67 68.48 1.07
CA ALA A 189 -20.77 69.70 0.27
C ALA A 189 -22.05 70.49 0.57
N GLY A 190 -23.20 69.82 0.68
CA GLY A 190 -24.46 70.46 1.07
C GLY A 190 -24.46 71.03 2.49
N ALA A 191 -23.71 70.41 3.42
CA ALA A 191 -23.50 70.94 4.76
C ALA A 191 -22.63 72.21 4.76
N GLU A 192 -21.58 72.25 3.92
CA GLU A 192 -20.73 73.44 3.75
C GLU A 192 -21.47 74.64 3.20
N GLU A 193 -22.31 74.42 2.18
CA GLU A 193 -23.14 75.46 1.60
C GLU A 193 -24.05 76.09 2.67
N ARG A 194 -24.79 75.26 3.41
CA ARG A 194 -25.68 75.70 4.50
C ARG A 194 -24.93 76.43 5.61
N VAL A 195 -23.74 75.96 5.98
CA VAL A 195 -22.91 76.60 7.01
C VAL A 195 -22.33 77.93 6.53
N THR A 196 -22.00 78.03 5.25
CA THR A 196 -21.55 79.27 4.60
C THR A 196 -22.68 80.29 4.58
N GLU A 197 -23.88 79.86 4.17
CA GLU A 197 -25.09 80.69 4.21
C GLU A 197 -25.40 81.17 5.63
N ALA A 198 -25.42 80.26 6.62
CA ALA A 198 -25.65 80.59 8.02
C ALA A 198 -24.60 81.57 8.57
N SER A 199 -23.33 81.42 8.19
CA SER A 199 -22.25 82.36 8.52
C SER A 199 -22.56 83.75 7.95
N GLY A 200 -22.98 83.81 6.68
CA GLY A 200 -23.34 85.07 6.00
C GLY A 200 -24.55 85.75 6.63
N VAL A 201 -25.58 84.99 7.02
CA VAL A 201 -26.74 85.51 7.76
C VAL A 201 -26.31 86.08 9.12
N ALA A 202 -25.51 85.34 9.89
CA ALA A 202 -25.03 85.78 11.20
C ALA A 202 -24.17 87.05 11.12
N ALA A 203 -23.39 87.23 10.05
CA ALA A 203 -22.57 88.42 9.83
C ALA A 203 -23.39 89.69 9.58
N ARG A 204 -24.63 89.59 9.09
CA ARG A 204 -25.50 90.73 8.76
C ARG A 204 -26.32 91.26 9.94
N ILE A 205 -26.31 90.60 11.10
CA ILE A 205 -27.13 90.98 12.26
C ILE A 205 -26.46 92.16 13.00
N PRO A 206 -27.12 93.31 13.24
CA PRO A 206 -26.47 94.50 13.79
C PRO A 206 -25.94 94.36 15.23
N ASN A 207 -26.64 93.62 16.09
CA ASN A 207 -26.27 93.47 17.51
C ASN A 207 -25.32 92.29 17.71
N GLN A 208 -24.02 92.55 17.55
CA GLN A 208 -22.96 91.53 17.56
C GLN A 208 -22.73 90.88 18.94
N GLU A 209 -23.18 91.53 20.02
CA GLU A 209 -23.04 91.05 21.40
C GLU A 209 -24.28 90.29 21.91
N ASP A 210 -25.34 90.15 21.09
CA ASP A 210 -26.51 89.35 21.45
C ASP A 210 -26.07 87.92 21.82
N PRO A 211 -26.35 87.42 23.05
CA PRO A 211 -25.96 86.09 23.48
C PRO A 211 -26.43 84.97 22.53
N LYS A 212 -27.58 85.14 21.86
CA LYS A 212 -28.09 84.18 20.87
C LYS A 212 -27.23 84.17 19.61
N LEU A 213 -26.72 85.33 19.18
CA LEU A 213 -25.84 85.45 18.03
C LEU A 213 -24.45 84.88 18.34
N VAL A 214 -23.91 85.13 19.54
CA VAL A 214 -22.65 84.55 20.01
C VAL A 214 -22.75 83.02 20.03
N ALA A 215 -23.85 82.47 20.57
CA ALA A 215 -24.10 81.03 20.57
C ALA A 215 -24.21 80.45 19.15
N LEU A 216 -24.90 81.15 18.23
CA LEU A 216 -25.00 80.75 16.83
C LEU A 216 -23.62 80.70 16.13
N LYS A 217 -22.79 81.72 16.32
CA LYS A 217 -21.42 81.75 15.78
C LYS A 217 -20.55 80.62 16.34
N GLY A 218 -20.66 80.35 17.64
CA GLY A 218 -19.99 79.20 18.26
C GLY A 218 -20.40 77.88 17.60
N ARG A 219 -21.71 77.68 17.37
CA ARG A 219 -22.21 76.50 16.63
C ARG A 219 -21.68 76.42 15.21
N VAL A 220 -21.61 77.53 14.48
CA VAL A 220 -21.04 77.59 13.12
C VAL A 220 -19.58 77.13 13.11
N VAL A 221 -18.75 77.61 14.05
CA VAL A 221 -17.35 77.20 14.17
C VAL A 221 -17.24 75.70 14.45
N THR A 222 -18.03 75.18 15.39
CA THR A 222 -18.06 73.75 15.70
C THR A 222 -18.44 72.90 14.49
N VAL A 223 -19.47 73.30 13.73
CA VAL A 223 -19.89 72.55 12.53
C VAL A 223 -18.82 72.63 11.43
N LYS A 224 -18.18 73.78 11.19
CA LYS A 224 -17.05 73.89 10.25
C LYS A 224 -15.88 72.98 10.62
N GLY A 225 -15.55 72.89 11.91
CA GLY A 225 -14.52 71.97 12.42
C GLY A 225 -14.87 70.51 12.12
N ARG A 226 -16.12 70.10 12.37
CA ARG A 226 -16.60 68.74 12.05
C ARG A 226 -16.58 68.42 10.56
N ILE A 227 -17.01 69.36 9.71
CA ILE A 227 -16.95 69.20 8.25
C ILE A 227 -15.50 68.96 7.79
N THR A 228 -14.55 69.74 8.32
CA THR A 228 -13.12 69.59 7.98
C THR A 228 -12.61 68.21 8.36
N GLN A 229 -12.99 67.71 9.54
CA GLN A 229 -12.63 66.37 10.00
C GLN A 229 -13.22 65.27 9.09
N VAL A 230 -14.50 65.40 8.70
CA VAL A 230 -15.15 64.45 7.79
C VAL A 230 -14.46 64.46 6.41
N LYS A 231 -14.13 65.63 5.87
CA LYS A 231 -13.39 65.75 4.61
C LYS A 231 -12.00 65.13 4.68
N LEU A 232 -11.28 65.33 5.78
CA LEU A 232 -9.98 64.69 5.99
C LEU A 232 -10.12 63.18 5.97
N HIS A 233 -11.15 62.63 6.63
CA HIS A 233 -11.41 61.20 6.62
C HIS A 233 -11.74 60.67 5.23
N LEU A 234 -12.61 61.36 4.47
CA LEU A 234 -12.96 61.00 3.08
C LEU A 234 -11.77 61.05 2.11
N SER A 235 -10.70 61.79 2.44
CA SER A 235 -9.48 61.83 1.62
C SER A 235 -8.50 60.68 1.91
N GLN A 236 -8.72 59.94 3.01
CA GLN A 236 -7.87 58.83 3.47
C GLN A 236 -8.46 57.46 3.12
N THR A 237 -9.78 57.40 2.89
CA THR A 237 -10.54 56.24 2.41
C THR A 237 -10.60 56.22 0.89
#